data_AF-A0A502TQH7-F1
#
_entry.id   AF-A0A502TQH7-F1
#
_cell.length_a   1.000
_cell.length_b   1.000
_cell.length_c   1.000
_cell.angle_alpha   90.00
_cell.angle_beta   90.00
_cell.angle_gamma   90.00
#
_symmetry.space_group_name_H-M   'P 1'
#
loop_
_entity.id
_entity.type
_entity.pdbx_description
1 polymer ?
#
loop_
_entity_poly.entity_id
_entity_poly.type
_entity_poly.pdbx_seq_one_letter_code
_entity_poly.pdbx_strand_id
1 'polypeptide(L)'
;MMISFLGGCATNKQLFDQAYVQKAKADAVKIALTEAEKRVQEARRIPVWPPECRLHHYSGILLDDGIYVSNVKADSALSDANDQTDACAALYDKWREAREPKKAGK
;
A
#
# COMPACT_ATOMS: atom_id res chain seq x y z
N MET A 1 51.55 51.28 18.65
CA MET A 1 50.29 51.44 17.91
C MET A 1 49.76 50.06 17.55
N MET A 2 49.07 49.42 18.49
CA MET A 2 48.37 48.14 18.29
C MET A 2 46.89 48.44 18.49
N ILE A 3 46.12 48.47 17.41
CA ILE A 3 44.67 48.65 17.48
C ILE A 3 44.07 47.26 17.64
N SER A 4 43.65 46.97 18.88
CA SER A 4 42.85 45.81 19.25
C SER A 4 41.50 45.88 18.52
N PHE A 5 41.33 45.10 17.46
CA PHE A 5 39.99 44.78 16.95
C PHE A 5 39.39 43.67 17.81
N LEU A 6 38.84 44.07 18.97
CA LEU A 6 37.76 43.34 19.62
C LEU A 6 36.51 43.48 18.73
N GLY A 7 36.53 42.80 17.59
CA GLY A 7 35.34 42.54 16.78
C GLY A 7 34.45 41.61 17.59
N GLY A 8 33.59 42.21 18.41
CA GLY A 8 32.66 41.49 19.27
C GLY A 8 31.87 40.45 18.46
N CYS A 9 31.42 39.41 19.16
CA CYS A 9 30.34 38.54 18.70
C CYS A 9 29.07 39.39 18.49
N ALA A 10 29.04 40.17 17.41
CA ALA A 10 27.84 40.81 16.93
C ALA A 10 26.97 39.67 16.39
N THR A 11 26.13 39.14 17.27
CA THR A 11 25.02 38.25 16.93
C THR A 11 24.25 38.93 15.80
N ASN A 12 24.51 38.50 14.57
CA ASN A 12 24.00 39.16 13.39
C ASN A 12 22.52 38.79 13.26
N LYS A 13 21.63 39.62 13.85
CA LYS A 13 20.19 39.37 13.95
C LYS A 13 19.56 39.02 12.60
N GLN A 14 20.01 39.65 11.50
CA GLN A 14 19.56 39.32 10.16
C GLN A 14 19.85 37.87 9.74
N LEU A 15 21.01 37.33 10.11
CA LEU A 15 21.36 35.92 9.85
C LEU A 15 20.49 34.96 10.66
N PHE A 16 20.14 35.32 11.90
CA PHE A 16 19.21 34.53 12.70
C PHE A 16 17.79 34.58 12.13
N ASP A 17 17.29 35.75 11.77
CA ASP A 17 15.96 35.90 11.16
C ASP A 17 15.86 35.12 9.84
N GLN A 18 16.91 35.16 9.01
CA GLN A 18 17.01 34.32 7.82
C GLN A 18 16.99 32.83 8.15
N ALA A 19 17.75 32.39 9.17
CA ALA A 19 17.74 30.99 9.60
C ALA A 19 16.37 30.54 10.13
N TYR A 20 15.64 31.39 10.87
CA TYR A 20 14.28 31.11 11.31
C TYR A 20 13.30 30.99 10.13
N VAL A 21 13.39 31.88 9.14
CA VAL A 21 12.58 31.80 7.92
C VAL A 21 12.90 30.51 7.14
N GLN A 22 14.18 30.13 7.04
CA GLN A 22 14.57 28.88 6.38
C GLN A 22 14.07 27.64 7.15
N LYS A 23 14.12 27.66 8.48
CA LYS A 23 13.55 26.60 9.32
C LYS A 23 12.03 26.49 9.13
N ALA A 24 11.31 27.62 9.14
CA ALA A 24 9.87 27.64 8.92
C ALA A 24 9.49 27.09 7.52
N LYS A 25 10.26 27.43 6.49
CA LYS A 25 10.11 26.84 5.14
C LYS A 25 10.37 25.33 5.15
N ALA A 26 11.44 24.88 5.81
CA ALA A 26 11.76 23.46 5.92
C ALA A 26 10.67 22.67 6.66
N ASP A 27 10.11 23.23 7.73
CA ASP A 27 9.02 22.59 8.48
C ASP A 27 7.71 22.57 7.67
N ALA A 28 7.42 23.63 6.90
CA ALA A 28 6.31 23.63 5.95
C ALA A 28 6.48 22.56 4.86
N VAL A 29 7.70 22.37 4.34
CA VAL A 29 8.02 21.31 3.38
C VAL A 29 7.82 19.92 3.99
N LYS A 30 8.22 19.69 5.25
CA LYS A 30 7.97 18.41 5.94
C LYS A 30 6.48 18.11 6.06
N ILE A 31 5.67 19.09 6.41
CA ILE A 31 4.21 18.94 6.52
C ILE A 31 3.62 18.59 5.15
N ALA A 32 4.00 19.33 4.10
CA ALA A 32 3.55 19.07 2.74
C ALA A 32 3.96 17.69 2.23
N LEU A 33 5.19 17.26 2.53
CA LEU A 33 5.69 15.93 2.18
C LEU A 33 4.90 14.83 2.92
N THR A 34 4.65 15.01 4.21
CA THR A 34 3.88 14.05 5.02
C THR A 34 2.45 13.89 4.47
N GLU A 35 1.80 14.99 4.08
CA GLU A 35 0.47 14.96 3.49
C GLU A 35 0.47 14.31 2.10
N ALA A 36 1.49 14.61 1.28
CA ALA A 36 1.66 13.96 -0.01
C ALA A 36 1.90 12.44 0.13
N GLU A 37 2.70 12.02 1.10
CA GLU A 37 2.94 10.61 1.42
C GLU A 37 1.66 9.90 1.83
N LYS A 38 0.80 10.51 2.65
CA LYS A 38 -0.51 9.94 2.99
C LYS A 38 -1.35 9.68 1.75
N ARG A 39 -1.45 10.66 0.85
CA ARG A 39 -2.22 10.52 -0.41
C ARG A 39 -1.64 9.44 -1.32
N VAL A 40 -0.31 9.33 -1.39
CA VAL A 40 0.35 8.25 -2.13
C VAL A 40 0.04 6.88 -1.51
N GLN A 41 0.03 6.76 -0.19
CA GLN A 41 -0.32 5.52 0.49
C GLN A 41 -1.79 5.14 0.29
N GLU A 42 -2.71 6.12 0.35
CA GLU A 42 -4.12 5.90 0.04
C GLU A 42 -4.32 5.44 -1.41
N ALA A 43 -3.64 6.08 -2.37
CA ALA A 43 -3.68 5.71 -3.78
C ALA A 43 -3.08 4.32 -4.08
N ARG A 44 -2.20 3.81 -3.21
CA ARG A 44 -1.60 2.47 -3.34
C ARG A 44 -2.49 1.35 -2.80
N ARG A 45 -3.55 1.66 -2.05
CA ARG A 45 -4.46 0.65 -1.51
C ARG A 45 -5.15 -0.09 -2.64
N ILE A 46 -5.14 -1.41 -2.54
CA ILE A 46 -5.87 -2.27 -3.46
C ILE A 46 -7.32 -2.38 -2.96
N PRO A 47 -8.34 -2.25 -3.82
CA PRO A 47 -9.74 -2.44 -3.43
C PRO A 47 -9.99 -3.83 -2.83
N VAL A 48 -11.12 -3.98 -2.13
CA VAL A 48 -11.57 -5.29 -1.65
C VAL A 48 -11.91 -6.16 -2.87
N TRP A 49 -11.46 -7.42 -2.87
CA TRP A 49 -11.89 -8.39 -3.87
C TRP A 49 -13.38 -8.72 -3.66
N PRO A 50 -14.25 -8.61 -4.68
CA PRO A 50 -15.67 -8.86 -4.50
C PRO A 50 -15.95 -10.30 -4.01
N PRO A 51 -16.87 -10.51 -3.05
CA PRO A 51 -17.16 -11.84 -2.52
C PRO A 51 -17.65 -12.84 -3.58
N GLU A 52 -18.41 -12.37 -4.57
CA GLU A 52 -18.91 -13.16 -5.69
C GLU A 52 -17.79 -13.77 -6.53
N CYS A 53 -16.63 -13.12 -6.58
CA CYS A 53 -15.45 -13.60 -7.29
C CYS A 53 -14.65 -14.65 -6.49
N ARG A 54 -15.13 -15.07 -5.31
CA ARG A 54 -14.58 -16.18 -4.51
C ARG A 54 -15.49 -17.41 -4.50
N LEU A 55 -16.62 -17.34 -5.21
CA LEU A 55 -17.57 -18.44 -5.22
C LEU A 55 -17.00 -19.61 -6.02
N HIS A 56 -17.21 -20.81 -5.48
CA HIS A 56 -16.94 -22.04 -6.19
C HIS A 56 -18.16 -22.47 -7.00
N HIS A 57 -17.88 -23.12 -8.12
CA HIS A 57 -18.90 -23.68 -9.00
C HIS A 57 -18.96 -25.20 -8.84
N TYR A 58 -20.17 -25.74 -9.00
CA TYR A 58 -20.46 -27.16 -8.86
C TYR A 58 -21.35 -27.59 -10.03
N SER A 59 -21.09 -28.77 -10.58
CA SER A 59 -21.84 -29.30 -11.74
C SER A 59 -23.25 -29.74 -11.38
N GLY A 60 -23.46 -30.18 -10.13
CA GLY A 60 -24.72 -30.79 -9.68
C GLY A 60 -24.99 -32.18 -10.25
N ILE A 61 -24.03 -32.79 -10.95
CA ILE A 61 -24.17 -34.09 -11.59
C ILE A 61 -24.12 -35.22 -10.55
N LEU A 62 -25.01 -36.21 -10.71
CA LEU A 62 -25.08 -37.41 -9.88
C LEU A 62 -24.50 -38.63 -10.60
N LEU A 63 -24.13 -39.65 -9.81
CA LEU A 63 -23.52 -40.89 -10.29
C LEU A 63 -24.39 -41.68 -11.30
N ASP A 64 -25.70 -41.44 -11.31
CA ASP A 64 -26.70 -42.11 -12.15
C ASP A 64 -27.16 -41.29 -13.37
N ASP A 65 -26.60 -40.08 -13.60
CA ASP A 65 -26.95 -39.20 -14.73
C ASP A 65 -26.50 -39.72 -16.11
N GLY A 66 -25.99 -40.95 -16.21
CA GLY A 66 -25.89 -41.71 -17.46
C GLY A 66 -24.76 -41.34 -18.43
N ILE A 67 -23.85 -40.42 -18.10
CA ILE A 67 -22.74 -40.02 -18.98
C ILE A 67 -21.38 -39.97 -18.25
N TYR A 68 -20.88 -41.14 -17.84
CA TYR A 68 -19.77 -41.28 -16.89
C TYR A 68 -18.48 -40.50 -17.23
N VAL A 69 -17.95 -40.58 -18.45
CA VAL A 69 -16.63 -39.98 -18.75
C VAL A 69 -16.69 -38.47 -18.94
N SER A 70 -17.71 -37.93 -19.60
CA SER A 70 -17.84 -36.48 -19.78
C SER A 70 -18.16 -35.79 -18.46
N ASN A 71 -18.95 -36.43 -17.59
CA ASN A 71 -19.30 -35.92 -16.28
C ASN A 71 -18.07 -35.83 -15.38
N VAL A 72 -17.27 -36.89 -15.31
CA VAL A 72 -16.00 -36.89 -14.57
C VAL A 72 -15.04 -35.81 -15.10
N LYS A 73 -14.96 -35.62 -16.42
CA LYS A 73 -14.12 -34.56 -17.01
C LYS A 73 -14.64 -33.15 -16.67
N ALA A 74 -15.96 -32.96 -16.66
CA ALA A 74 -16.58 -31.69 -16.28
C ALA A 74 -16.33 -31.37 -14.80
N ASP A 75 -16.48 -32.35 -13.91
CA ASP A 75 -16.22 -32.20 -12.47
C ASP A 75 -14.75 -31.92 -12.19
N SER A 76 -13.85 -32.63 -12.87
CA SER A 76 -12.40 -32.38 -12.75
C SER A 76 -12.06 -30.95 -13.22
N ALA A 77 -12.61 -30.51 -14.35
CA ALA A 77 -12.38 -29.16 -14.86
C ALA A 77 -12.96 -28.07 -13.93
N LEU A 78 -14.11 -28.33 -13.31
CA LEU A 78 -14.68 -27.43 -12.30
C LEU A 78 -13.83 -27.39 -11.03
N SER A 79 -13.31 -28.54 -10.58
CA SER A 79 -12.38 -28.61 -9.45
C SER A 79 -11.12 -27.78 -9.73
N ASP A 80 -10.47 -27.99 -10.89
CA ASP A 80 -9.28 -27.24 -11.30
C ASP A 80 -9.55 -25.73 -11.38
N ALA A 81 -10.74 -25.33 -11.86
CA ALA A 81 -11.14 -23.93 -11.93
C ALA A 81 -11.38 -23.31 -10.54
N ASN A 82 -11.96 -24.07 -9.60
CA ASN A 82 -12.14 -23.64 -8.22
C ASN A 82 -10.77 -23.50 -7.52
N ASP A 83 -9.85 -24.45 -7.72
CA ASP A 83 -8.48 -24.39 -7.20
C ASP A 83 -7.74 -23.15 -7.74
N GLN A 84 -7.91 -22.85 -9.03
CA GLN A 84 -7.35 -21.64 -9.62
C GLN A 84 -7.96 -20.37 -9.00
N THR A 85 -9.27 -20.37 -8.73
CA THR A 85 -9.96 -19.26 -8.08
C THR A 85 -9.40 -19.00 -6.69
N ASP A 86 -9.19 -20.06 -5.90
CA ASP A 86 -8.60 -19.97 -4.57
C ASP A 86 -7.16 -19.45 -4.60
N ALA A 87 -6.34 -19.96 -5.53
CA ALA A 87 -4.97 -19.51 -5.70
C ALA A 87 -4.90 -18.02 -6.08
N CYS A 88 -5.76 -17.57 -7.00
CA CYS A 88 -5.83 -16.16 -7.41
C CYS A 88 -6.30 -15.26 -6.26
N ALA A 89 -7.33 -15.68 -5.54
CA ALA A 89 -7.85 -14.93 -4.40
C ALA A 89 -6.80 -14.78 -3.28
N ALA A 90 -6.09 -15.87 -2.96
CA ALA A 90 -5.01 -15.84 -1.97
C ALA A 90 -3.84 -14.94 -2.40
N LEU A 91 -3.45 -14.98 -3.68
CA LEU A 91 -2.41 -14.09 -4.21
C LEU A 91 -2.83 -12.62 -4.13
N TYR A 92 -4.08 -12.31 -4.47
CA TYR A 92 -4.62 -10.96 -4.36
C TYR A 92 -4.61 -10.47 -2.90
N ASP A 93 -5.04 -11.30 -1.95
CA ASP A 93 -5.06 -10.96 -0.53
C ASP A 93 -3.64 -10.65 -0.03
N LYS A 94 -2.65 -11.47 -0.42
CA LYS A 94 -1.25 -11.23 -0.11
C LYS A 94 -0.75 -9.89 -0.68
N TRP A 95 -1.10 -9.57 -1.92
CA TRP A 95 -0.72 -8.30 -2.53
C TRP A 95 -1.41 -7.09 -1.89
N ARG A 96 -2.67 -7.26 -1.49
CA ARG A 96 -3.43 -6.24 -0.80
C ARG A 96 -2.84 -5.94 0.56
N GLU A 97 -2.61 -6.98 1.37
CA GLU A 97 -1.97 -6.87 2.68
C GLU A 97 -0.59 -6.21 2.59
N ALA A 98 0.22 -6.60 1.59
CA ALA A 98 1.54 -6.01 1.37
C ALA A 98 1.51 -4.51 1.04
N ARG A 99 0.39 -4.00 0.50
CA ARG A 99 0.19 -2.60 0.12
C ARG A 99 -0.58 -1.79 1.17
N GLU A 100 -1.11 -2.41 2.22
CA GLU A 100 -1.70 -1.68 3.33
C GLU A 100 -0.60 -0.90 4.09
N PRO A 101 -0.85 0.36 4.49
CA PRO A 101 0.13 1.15 5.21
C PRO A 101 0.44 0.49 6.55
N LYS A 102 1.69 0.05 6.70
CA LYS A 102 2.18 -0.52 7.96
C LYS A 102 2.17 0.58 9.01
N LYS A 103 1.59 0.29 10.19
CA LYS A 103 1.70 1.20 11.33
C LYS A 103 3.19 1.38 11.62
N ALA A 104 3.68 2.62 11.62
CA ALA A 104 5.00 2.92 12.16
C ALA A 104 5.00 2.42 13.61
N GLY A 105 5.91 1.50 13.94
CA GLY A 105 6.07 1.00 15.29
C GLY A 105 6.21 2.17 16.25
N LYS A 106 5.46 2.13 17.35
CA LYS A 106 5.61 3.07 18.46
C LYS A 106 6.99 2.92 19.09
#